data_AF-A0A7R9CTF4-F1
#
_entry.id   AF-A0A7R9CTF4-F1
#
_cell.length_a   1.000
_cell.length_b   1.000
_cell.length_c   1.000
_cell.angle_alpha   90.00
_cell.angle_beta   90.00
_cell.angle_gamma   90.00
#
_symmetry.space_group_name_H-M   'P 1'
#
loop_
_entity.id
_entity.type
_entity.pdbx_description
1 polymer ?
#
loop_
_entity_poly.entity_id
_entity_poly.type
_entity_poly.pdbx_seq_one_letter_code
_entity_poly.pdbx_strand_id
1 'polypeptide(L)'
;MLFILKPGSLKDPEIAELFDKEDPEKIFEDLREIGHGSFGAVYYARCLISKEIVAIKKMSYLGKQSMEKWQDILKEIRFLHQLNHPNTIEYKGCFLRDHTAWACVIIIIIIIIIIIIIIIIIIIIMIMMMKFV
;
A
#
# COMPACT_ATOMS: atom_id res chain seq x y z
N MET A 1 20.02 11.59 -24.68
CA MET A 1 19.92 12.08 -23.29
C MET A 1 18.77 11.34 -22.64
N LEU A 2 19.04 10.26 -21.91
CA LEU A 2 18.00 9.55 -21.16
C LEU A 2 17.43 10.55 -20.15
N PHE A 3 16.18 10.96 -20.33
CA PHE A 3 15.48 11.74 -19.33
C PHE A 3 15.40 10.88 -18.07
N ILE A 4 16.23 11.17 -17.07
CA ILE A 4 16.08 10.59 -15.74
C ILE A 4 14.77 11.15 -15.21
N LEU A 5 13.71 10.34 -15.32
CA LEU A 5 12.39 10.69 -14.82
C LEU A 5 12.50 10.85 -13.30
N LYS A 6 12.09 12.02 -12.79
CA LYS A 6 12.10 12.29 -11.36
C LYS A 6 11.10 11.35 -10.66
N PRO A 7 11.36 10.94 -9.41
CA PRO A 7 10.39 10.22 -8.58
C PRO A 7 9.02 10.92 -8.58
N GLY A 8 7.94 10.16 -8.76
CA GLY A 8 6.58 10.69 -8.86
C GLY A 8 6.21 11.32 -10.21
N SER A 9 7.10 11.31 -11.21
CA SER A 9 6.80 11.87 -12.54
C SER A 9 5.91 10.93 -13.36
N LEU A 10 4.65 11.31 -13.57
CA LEU A 10 3.68 10.60 -14.42
C LEU A 10 3.74 11.01 -15.90
N LYS A 11 4.89 11.47 -16.40
CA LYS A 11 5.07 11.84 -17.82
C LYS A 11 5.13 10.62 -18.75
N ASP A 12 5.53 9.48 -18.20
CA ASP A 12 5.54 8.21 -18.89
C ASP A 12 4.09 7.67 -18.90
N PRO A 13 3.48 7.41 -20.08
CA PRO A 13 2.13 6.90 -20.18
C PRO A 13 1.92 5.58 -19.42
N GLU A 14 2.91 4.67 -19.43
CA GLU A 14 2.78 3.38 -18.74
C GLU A 14 2.75 3.55 -17.22
N ILE A 15 3.45 4.55 -16.71
CA ILE A 15 3.42 4.87 -15.28
C ILE A 15 2.12 5.61 -14.95
N ALA A 16 1.70 6.55 -15.80
CA ALA A 16 0.48 7.32 -15.59
C ALA A 16 -0.76 6.43 -15.51
N GLU A 17 -0.81 5.33 -16.27
CA GLU A 17 -1.90 4.36 -16.24
C GLU A 17 -2.02 3.60 -14.91
N LEU A 18 -0.93 3.53 -14.12
CA LEU A 18 -0.94 2.89 -12.81
C LEU A 18 -1.56 3.75 -11.70
N PHE A 19 -1.87 5.03 -11.98
CA PHE A 19 -2.38 5.97 -10.99
C PHE A 19 -3.69 6.62 -11.43
N ASP A 20 -4.67 6.57 -10.55
CA ASP A 20 -5.91 7.31 -10.63
C ASP A 20 -5.67 8.81 -10.42
N LYS A 21 -6.50 9.65 -11.05
CA LYS A 21 -6.30 11.11 -11.12
C LYS A 21 -6.97 11.86 -9.97
N GLU A 22 -7.88 11.19 -9.28
CA GLU A 22 -8.67 11.73 -8.21
C GLU A 22 -7.82 11.98 -6.95
N ASP A 23 -8.23 12.96 -6.16
CA ASP A 23 -7.55 13.29 -4.92
C ASP A 23 -7.98 12.30 -3.81
N PRO A 24 -7.07 11.45 -3.29
CA PRO A 24 -7.44 10.42 -2.33
C PRO A 24 -7.99 11.01 -1.02
N GLU A 25 -7.62 12.24 -0.66
CA GLU A 25 -8.14 12.92 0.55
C GLU A 25 -9.61 13.30 0.41
N LYS A 26 -10.16 13.30 -0.81
CA LYS A 26 -11.59 13.54 -1.08
C LYS A 26 -12.37 12.24 -1.28
N ILE A 27 -11.68 11.12 -1.49
CA ILE A 27 -12.30 9.81 -1.72
C ILE A 27 -12.37 9.00 -0.43
N PHE A 28 -11.39 9.15 0.46
CA PHE A 28 -11.27 8.32 1.65
C PHE A 28 -11.40 9.14 2.93
N GLU A 29 -12.18 8.62 3.88
CA GLU A 29 -12.37 9.20 5.20
C GLU A 29 -12.00 8.22 6.32
N ASP A 30 -11.95 8.73 7.56
CA ASP A 30 -11.67 7.94 8.77
C ASP A 30 -10.38 7.13 8.71
N LEU A 31 -9.32 7.74 8.15
CA LEU A 31 -8.02 7.08 8.07
C LEU A 31 -7.47 6.78 9.47
N ARG A 32 -7.33 5.50 9.79
CA ARG A 32 -6.75 5.01 11.04
C ARG A 32 -5.61 4.07 10.72
N GLU A 33 -4.43 4.37 11.24
CA GLU A 33 -3.27 3.49 11.06
C GLU A 33 -3.54 2.14 11.72
N ILE A 34 -3.36 1.06 10.95
CA ILE A 34 -3.51 -0.34 11.41
C ILE A 34 -2.21 -1.12 11.37
N GLY A 35 -1.15 -0.55 10.78
CA GLY A 35 0.17 -1.13 10.77
C GLY A 35 1.19 -0.25 10.06
N HIS A 36 2.47 -0.48 10.32
CA HIS A 36 3.58 0.21 9.67
C HIS A 36 4.65 -0.80 9.24
N GLY A 37 5.36 -0.46 8.15
CA GLY A 37 6.46 -1.23 7.60
C GLY A 37 7.55 -0.34 7.03
N SER A 38 8.53 -0.95 6.36
CA SER A 38 9.70 -0.25 5.82
C SER A 38 9.37 0.83 4.77
N PHE A 39 8.32 0.61 3.97
CA PHE A 39 7.92 1.50 2.88
C PHE A 39 6.83 2.52 3.28
N GLY A 40 6.31 2.44 4.51
CA GLY A 40 5.28 3.34 5.01
C GLY A 40 4.23 2.65 5.88
N ALA A 41 3.06 3.26 5.98
CA ALA A 41 2.00 2.83 6.89
C ALA A 41 0.74 2.41 6.14
N VAL A 42 0.02 1.45 6.72
CA VAL A 42 -1.26 0.94 6.24
C VAL A 42 -2.37 1.52 7.10
N TYR A 43 -3.38 2.07 6.45
CA TYR A 43 -4.52 2.72 7.07
C TYR A 43 -5.78 1.95 6.74
N TYR A 44 -6.60 1.69 7.75
CA TYR A 44 -8.02 1.45 7.56
C TYR A 44 -8.68 2.76 7.11
N ALA A 45 -9.56 2.71 6.11
CA ALA A 45 -10.35 3.86 5.69
C ALA A 45 -11.70 3.42 5.12
N ARG A 46 -12.63 4.37 5.01
CA ARG A 46 -13.88 4.19 4.27
C ARG A 46 -13.79 4.91 2.94
N CYS A 47 -14.12 4.21 1.85
CA CYS A 47 -14.33 4.84 0.54
C CYS A 47 -15.68 5.56 0.52
N LEU A 48 -15.69 6.86 0.25
CA LEU A 48 -16.89 7.68 0.20
C LEU A 48 -17.78 7.37 -1.01
N ILE A 49 -17.18 6.88 -2.10
CA ILE A 49 -17.87 6.58 -3.36
C ILE A 49 -18.53 5.20 -3.27
N SER A 50 -17.76 4.14 -3.02
CA SER A 50 -18.28 2.78 -2.96
C SER A 50 -18.91 2.40 -1.61
N LYS A 51 -18.68 3.20 -0.56
CA LYS A 51 -19.04 2.91 0.84
C LYS A 51 -18.33 1.70 1.46
N GLU A 52 -17.41 1.09 0.72
CA GLU A 52 -16.62 -0.06 1.17
C GLU A 52 -15.56 0.36 2.19
N ILE A 53 -15.19 -0.61 3.03
CA ILE A 53 -14.04 -0.51 3.91
C ILE A 53 -12.80 -1.01 3.17
N VAL A 54 -11.75 -0.20 3.18
CA VAL A 54 -10.52 -0.45 2.43
C VAL A 54 -9.30 -0.35 3.32
N ALA A 55 -8.21 -0.97 2.88
CA ALA A 55 -6.87 -0.73 3.40
C ALA A 55 -6.09 0.13 2.40
N ILE A 56 -5.45 1.18 2.90
CA ILE A 56 -4.66 2.12 2.12
C ILE A 56 -3.23 2.05 2.61
N LYS A 57 -2.32 1.58 1.76
CA LYS A 57 -0.88 1.63 2.03
C LYS A 57 -0.31 2.93 1.49
N LYS A 58 0.09 3.83 2.38
CA LYS A 58 0.76 5.10 2.04
C LYS A 58 2.26 4.88 1.99
N MET A 59 2.87 5.16 0.84
CA MET A 59 4.29 4.95 0.60
C MET A 59 4.95 6.27 0.18
N SER A 60 5.83 6.78 1.05
CA SER A 60 6.56 8.02 0.78
C SER A 60 7.85 7.73 0.02
N TYR A 61 8.08 8.47 -1.06
CA TYR A 61 9.31 8.41 -1.84
C TYR A 61 10.24 9.61 -1.58
N LEU A 62 10.05 10.31 -0.46
CA LEU A 62 10.97 11.38 -0.02
C LEU A 62 12.24 10.86 0.65
N GLY A 63 13.26 11.73 0.66
CA GLY A 63 14.51 11.54 1.38
C GLY A 63 15.61 10.87 0.56
N LYS A 64 16.56 10.25 1.26
CA LYS A 64 17.65 9.48 0.63
C LYS A 64 17.06 8.32 -0.19
N GLN A 65 17.71 7.99 -1.30
CA GLN A 65 17.30 6.89 -2.19
C GLN A 65 15.86 7.02 -2.74
N SER A 66 15.37 8.25 -2.93
CA SER A 66 14.01 8.51 -3.47
C SER A 66 13.72 7.80 -4.79
N MET A 67 14.72 7.67 -5.67
CA MET A 67 14.57 6.94 -6.94
C MET A 67 14.40 5.43 -6.75
N GLU A 68 15.15 4.84 -5.81
CA GLU A 68 15.03 3.41 -5.48
C GLU A 68 13.67 3.13 -4.84
N LYS A 69 13.26 3.95 -3.86
CA LYS A 69 11.92 3.87 -3.25
C LYS A 69 10.81 3.96 -4.29
N TRP A 70 10.94 4.89 -5.24
CA TRP A 70 9.96 5.04 -6.32
C TRP A 70 9.89 3.80 -7.21
N GLN A 71 11.03 3.23 -7.59
CA GLN A 71 11.07 1.99 -8.36
C GLN A 71 10.43 0.82 -7.59
N ASP A 72 10.67 0.71 -6.29
CA ASP A 72 10.05 -0.34 -5.47
C ASP A 72 8.54 -0.15 -5.31
N ILE A 73 8.07 1.09 -5.16
CA ILE A 73 6.63 1.42 -5.19
C ILE A 73 6.01 0.97 -6.51
N LEU A 74 6.63 1.27 -7.65
CA LEU A 74 6.10 0.87 -8.96
C LEU A 74 6.08 -0.65 -9.14
N LYS A 75 7.11 -1.37 -8.67
CA LYS A 75 7.11 -2.84 -8.68
C LYS A 75 5.95 -3.39 -7.84
N GLU A 76 5.73 -2.83 -6.65
CA GLU A 76 4.65 -3.27 -5.77
C GLU A 76 3.27 -3.02 -6.41
N ILE A 77 3.03 -1.82 -6.96
CA ILE A 77 1.77 -1.50 -7.65
C ILE A 77 1.54 -2.43 -8.84
N ARG A 78 2.55 -2.66 -9.69
CA ARG A 78 2.44 -3.59 -10.83
C ARG A 78 2.14 -5.02 -10.39
N PHE A 79 2.76 -5.47 -9.31
CA PHE A 79 2.48 -6.78 -8.73
C PHE A 79 1.02 -6.86 -8.26
N LEU A 80 0.54 -5.87 -7.50
CA LEU A 80 -0.84 -5.81 -7.02
C LEU A 80 -1.86 -5.78 -8.16
N HIS A 81 -1.55 -5.03 -9.23
CA HIS A 81 -2.41 -4.91 -10.40
C HIS A 81 -2.58 -6.25 -11.15
N GLN A 82 -1.59 -7.14 -11.06
CA GLN A 82 -1.64 -8.47 -11.68
C GLN A 82 -2.40 -9.51 -10.84
N LEU A 83 -2.71 -9.21 -9.57
CA LEU A 83 -3.45 -10.12 -8.71
C LEU A 83 -4.94 -10.07 -9.05
N ASN A 84 -5.45 -11.13 -9.66
CA ASN A 84 -6.86 -11.28 -9.97
C ASN A 84 -7.34 -12.69 -9.61
N HIS A 85 -7.66 -12.91 -8.34
CA HIS A 85 -8.18 -14.18 -7.84
C HIS A 85 -9.14 -13.95 -6.67
N PRO A 86 -10.25 -14.71 -6.55
CA PRO A 86 -11.27 -14.52 -5.51
C PRO A 86 -10.76 -14.63 -4.06
N ASN A 87 -9.61 -15.30 -3.84
CA ASN A 87 -8.99 -15.47 -2.52
C ASN A 87 -7.75 -14.57 -2.29
N THR A 88 -7.45 -13.64 -3.19
CA THR A 88 -6.35 -12.67 -3.07
C THR A 88 -6.89 -11.26 -2.91
N ILE A 89 -6.13 -10.34 -2.30
CA ILE A 89 -6.47 -8.90 -2.24
C ILE A 89 -7.04 -8.41 -3.58
N GLU A 90 -8.18 -7.74 -3.52
CA GLU A 90 -8.70 -7.01 -4.67
C GLU A 90 -8.06 -5.63 -4.68
N TYR A 91 -7.24 -5.37 -5.69
CA TYR A 91 -6.64 -4.06 -5.93
C TYR A 91 -7.71 -3.10 -6.48
N LYS A 92 -7.91 -1.96 -5.81
CA LYS A 92 -8.93 -0.96 -6.21
C LYS A 92 -8.36 0.19 -7.01
N GLY A 93 -7.08 0.50 -6.85
CA GLY A 93 -6.44 1.64 -7.49
C GLY A 93 -5.25 2.17 -6.71
N CYS A 94 -4.54 3.12 -7.30
CA CYS A 94 -3.46 3.83 -6.62
C CYS A 94 -3.52 5.31 -6.94
N PHE A 95 -3.32 6.14 -5.93
CA PHE A 95 -3.42 7.58 -6.06
C PHE A 95 -2.08 8.21 -5.71
N LEU A 96 -1.72 9.28 -6.41
CA LEU A 96 -0.52 10.06 -6.11
C LEU A 96 -0.93 11.40 -5.49
N ARG A 97 -0.46 11.64 -4.26
CA ARG A 97 -0.65 12.93 -3.58
C ARG A 97 0.68 13.42 -3.02
N ASP A 98 1.08 14.62 -3.44
CA ASP A 98 2.38 15.21 -3.15
C ASP A 98 3.52 14.24 -3.45
N HIS A 99 4.22 13.78 -2.41
CA HIS A 99 5.33 12.83 -2.50
C HIS A 99 5.02 11.46 -1.92
N THR A 100 3.74 11.08 -1.95
CA THR A 100 3.25 9.82 -1.37
C THR A 100 2.32 9.11 -2.36
N ALA A 101 2.58 7.83 -2.60
CA ALA A 101 1.68 6.94 -3.32
C ALA A 101 0.74 6.25 -2.33
N TRP A 102 -0.55 6.19 -2.67
CA TRP A 102 -1.61 5.59 -1.85
C TRP A 102 -2.15 4.40 -2.61
N ALA A 103 -1.69 3.19 -2.29
CA ALA A 103 -2.23 1.97 -2.89
C ALA A 103 -3.46 1.52 -2.09
N CYS A 104 -4.61 1.44 -2.76
CA CYS A 104 -5.89 1.07 -2.16
C CYS A 104 -6.26 -0.37 -2.52
N VAL A 105 -6.60 -1.17 -1.51
CA VAL A 105 -7.04 -2.56 -1.67
C VAL A 105 -8.27 -2.85 -0.80
N ILE A 106 -9.10 -3.81 -1.20
CA ILE A 106 -10.19 -4.30 -0.34
C ILE A 106 -9.59 -5.10 0.81
N ILE A 107 -10.13 -4.88 2.01
CA ILE A 107 -9.90 -5.77 3.14
C ILE A 107 -10.71 -7.05 2.94
N ILE A 108 -10.08 -8.09 2.40
CA ILE A 108 -10.72 -9.41 2.33
C ILE A 108 -10.55 -10.10 3.69
N ILE A 109 -11.63 -10.67 4.21
CA ILE A 109 -11.70 -11.37 5.51
C ILE A 109 -10.59 -12.42 5.66
N ILE A 110 -10.16 -13.05 4.56
CA ILE A 110 -9.07 -14.03 4.50
C ILE A 110 -7.72 -13.41 4.92
N ILE A 111 -7.45 -12.15 4.56
CA ILE A 111 -6.19 -11.48 4.92
C ILE A 111 -6.21 -11.02 6.37
N ILE A 112 -7.38 -10.66 6.91
CA ILE A 112 -7.52 -10.45 8.36
C ILE A 112 -7.14 -11.74 9.10
N ILE A 113 -7.60 -12.91 8.62
CA ILE A 113 -7.24 -14.21 9.20
C ILE A 113 -5.74 -14.49 9.07
N ILE A 114 -5.12 -14.20 7.92
CA ILE A 114 -3.67 -14.38 7.71
C ILE A 114 -2.85 -13.44 8.60
N ILE A 115 -3.23 -12.16 8.71
CA ILE A 115 -2.57 -11.20 9.60
C ILE A 115 -2.72 -11.62 11.05
N ILE A 116 -3.90 -12.09 11.47
CA ILE A 116 -4.12 -12.66 12.81
C ILE A 116 -3.21 -13.87 13.04
N ILE A 117 -3.11 -14.79 12.06
CA ILE A 117 -2.21 -15.95 12.14
C ILE A 117 -0.74 -15.52 12.27
N ILE A 118 -0.28 -14.55 11.48
CA ILE A 118 1.10 -14.05 11.53
C ILE A 118 1.39 -13.40 12.88
N ILE A 119 0.47 -12.57 13.40
CA ILE A 119 0.60 -11.94 14.71
C ILE A 119 0.65 -13.00 15.83
N ILE A 120 -0.21 -14.02 15.78
CA ILE A 120 -0.19 -15.15 16.73
C ILE A 120 1.16 -15.88 16.69
N ILE A 121 1.69 -16.16 15.49
CA ILE A 121 2.99 -16.82 15.32
C ILE A 121 4.11 -15.97 15.92
N ILE A 122 4.14 -14.67 15.66
CA ILE A 122 5.16 -13.75 16.20
C ILE A 122 5.09 -13.70 17.74
N ILE A 123 3.89 -13.63 18.32
CA ILE A 123 3.70 -13.63 19.78
C ILE A 123 4.19 -14.96 20.38
N ILE A 124 3.88 -16.09 19.76
CA ILE A 124 4.35 -17.41 20.21
C ILE A 124 5.88 -17.47 20.21
N ILE A 125 6.52 -17.03 19.12
CA ILE A 125 7.99 -16.99 19.01
C ILE A 125 8.59 -16.11 20.12
N MET A 126 8.01 -14.94 20.37
CA MET A 126 8.48 -14.01 21.40
C MET A 126 8.35 -14.61 22.81
N ILE A 127 7.23 -15.27 23.12
CA ILE A 127 7.02 -15.98 24.40
C ILE A 127 8.01 -17.14 24.55
N MET A 128 8.29 -17.88 23.48
CA MET A 128 9.28 -18.94 23.49
C MET A 128 10.67 -18.38 23.80
N MET A 129 11.09 -17.30 23.12
CA MET A 129 12.39 -16.68 23.37
C MET A 129 12.55 -16.17 24.81
N MET A 130 11.49 -15.60 25.40
CA MET A 130 11.51 -15.15 26.80
C MET A 130 11.61 -16.28 27.83
N LYS A 131 11.26 -17.52 27.47
CA LYS A 131 11.40 -18.70 28.35
C LYS A 131 12.79 -19.34 28.29
N PHE A 132 13.64 -18.92 27.35
CA PHE A 132 15.01 -19.41 27.19
C PHE A 132 16.09 -18.39 27.61
N VAL A 133 15.71 -17.34 28.33
CA VAL A 133 16.60 -16.36 28.98
C VAL A 133 16.46 -16.47 30.49
#